data_AF-A0A2U3I3Z8-F1
#
_entry.id   AF-A0A2U3I3Z8-F1
#
_cell.length_a   1.000
_cell.length_b   1.000
_cell.length_c   1.000
_cell.angle_alpha   90.00
_cell.angle_beta   90.00
_cell.angle_gamma   90.00
#
_symmetry.space_group_name_H-M   'P 1'
#
loop_
_entity.id
_entity.type
_entity.pdbx_description
1 polymer ?
#
loop_
_entity_poly.entity_id
_entity_poly.type
_entity_poly.pdbx_seq_one_letter_code
_entity_poly.pdbx_strand_id
1 'polypeptide(L)'
;MHETLGEHFFVQLKSIDDPDIGSLDIYARGNVEKAREQLDRKDKVATIDTYRFSLETTELVTVERMGIGVPVLLVIADLKARRCCFVCLNDYIDKILIPRHDDYRTKGHRTVHVPVANDIGSARGIIALRWYAKRPKLLAAFQRFTYQFSELQWAAEGNWEELARYFGGRNSEYDFWDDTEMCNPIPYHAKGLRRFLMEGRPHYFHPEDAVFAALPEEEQAAWKRNDVFELWRSLALLPKTYEDVWREWFLPTALGHHTS
;
A
#
# COMPACT_ATOMS: atom_id res chain seq x y z
N MET A 1 15.67 -5.99 -23.71
CA MET A 1 14.65 -7.04 -23.55
C MET A 1 13.82 -6.62 -22.35
N HIS A 2 12.57 -6.21 -22.53
CA HIS A 2 11.71 -5.79 -21.42
C HIS A 2 10.91 -7.02 -21.00
N GLU A 3 11.33 -7.72 -19.94
CA GLU A 3 10.49 -8.72 -19.30
C GLU A 3 9.30 -8.01 -18.67
N THR A 4 8.08 -8.43 -19.00
CA THR A 4 6.91 -8.03 -18.25
C THR A 4 7.01 -8.70 -16.88
N LEU A 5 7.40 -7.94 -15.86
CA LEU A 5 7.59 -8.42 -14.50
C LEU A 5 6.28 -8.83 -13.80
N GLY A 6 5.15 -8.97 -14.51
CA GLY A 6 3.86 -9.36 -13.92
C GLY A 6 3.08 -8.22 -13.26
N GLU A 7 3.53 -6.97 -13.43
CA GLU A 7 2.85 -5.77 -12.97
C GLU A 7 1.63 -5.46 -13.84
N HIS A 8 0.46 -5.30 -13.22
CA HIS A 8 -0.78 -5.06 -13.96
C HIS A 8 -1.85 -4.36 -13.11
N PHE A 9 -2.73 -3.64 -13.78
CA PHE A 9 -3.94 -3.02 -13.25
C PHE A 9 -4.96 -2.88 -14.37
N PHE A 10 -6.23 -2.69 -14.02
CA PHE A 10 -7.30 -2.39 -14.97
C PHE A 10 -7.54 -0.90 -15.04
N VAL A 11 -7.95 -0.43 -16.23
CA VAL A 11 -8.32 0.97 -16.47
C VAL A 11 -9.75 1.02 -16.95
N GLN A 12 -10.55 1.84 -16.27
CA GLN A 12 -11.83 2.33 -16.76
C GLN A 12 -11.63 3.76 -17.27
N LEU A 13 -11.47 3.90 -18.58
CA LEU A 13 -11.23 5.19 -19.23
C LEU A 13 -12.56 5.91 -19.53
N LYS A 14 -12.65 7.19 -19.17
CA LYS A 14 -13.75 8.09 -19.53
C LYS A 14 -13.17 9.36 -20.15
N SER A 15 -13.43 9.57 -21.43
CA SER A 15 -12.99 10.78 -22.15
C SER A 15 -14.07 11.86 -22.09
N ILE A 16 -13.69 13.09 -21.76
CA ILE A 16 -14.62 14.20 -21.53
C ILE A 16 -14.05 15.48 -22.16
N ASP A 17 -14.86 16.18 -22.95
CA ASP A 17 -14.45 17.42 -23.62
C ASP A 17 -14.55 18.65 -22.68
N ASP A 18 -15.67 18.79 -21.97
CA ASP A 18 -15.87 19.84 -20.97
C ASP A 18 -16.24 19.22 -19.61
N PRO A 19 -15.22 18.84 -18.81
CA PRO A 19 -15.46 18.16 -17.55
C PRO A 19 -15.91 19.08 -16.42
N ASP A 20 -16.79 18.59 -15.54
CA ASP A 20 -17.14 19.25 -14.27
C ASP A 20 -15.96 19.16 -13.30
N ILE A 21 -15.19 20.25 -13.22
CA ILE A 21 -14.12 20.43 -12.23
C ILE A 21 -14.66 21.32 -11.13
N GLY A 22 -14.49 20.88 -9.88
CA GLY A 22 -14.82 21.72 -8.75
C GLY A 22 -13.99 21.43 -7.52
N SER A 23 -13.97 22.42 -6.63
CA SER A 23 -13.28 22.33 -5.35
C SER A 23 -13.94 21.30 -4.44
N LEU A 24 -13.11 20.57 -3.70
CA LEU A 24 -13.47 19.64 -2.65
C LEU A 24 -12.72 20.00 -1.38
N ASP A 25 -13.45 20.27 -0.31
CA ASP A 25 -12.88 20.48 1.02
C ASP A 25 -12.57 19.15 1.69
N ILE A 26 -11.32 18.98 2.10
CA ILE A 26 -10.82 17.84 2.86
C ILE A 26 -10.74 18.22 4.33
N TYR A 27 -11.30 17.37 5.17
CA TYR A 27 -11.31 17.51 6.63
C TYR A 27 -10.56 16.35 7.28
N ALA A 28 -10.03 16.57 8.48
CA ALA A 28 -9.42 15.51 9.26
C ALA A 28 -10.43 14.40 9.57
N ARG A 29 -9.95 13.16 9.61
CA ARG A 29 -10.75 11.96 9.94
C ARG A 29 -9.89 10.90 10.62
N GLY A 30 -10.53 10.05 11.41
CA GLY A 30 -9.90 8.84 11.95
C GLY A 30 -9.64 7.78 10.88
N ASN A 31 -8.93 6.71 11.27
CA ASN A 31 -8.67 5.57 10.39
C ASN A 31 -9.96 4.80 10.09
N VAL A 32 -10.34 4.76 8.81
CA VAL A 32 -11.59 4.16 8.32
C VAL A 32 -11.58 2.62 8.30
N GLU A 33 -10.42 1.99 8.45
CA GLU A 33 -10.31 0.54 8.64
C GLU A 33 -10.78 0.09 10.02
N LYS A 34 -10.83 1.03 10.97
CA LYS A 34 -11.11 0.75 12.38
C LYS A 34 -12.50 1.22 12.80
N ALA A 35 -13.10 2.13 12.05
CA ALA A 35 -14.43 2.67 12.30
C ALA A 35 -15.01 3.36 11.06
N ARG A 36 -16.31 3.64 11.08
CA ARG A 36 -16.95 4.50 10.07
C ARG A 36 -16.33 5.90 10.03
N GLU A 37 -16.44 6.58 8.89
CA GLU A 37 -15.90 7.92 8.74
C GLU A 37 -16.61 8.90 9.70
N GLN A 38 -15.80 9.62 10.47
CA GLN A 38 -16.23 10.76 11.26
C GLN A 38 -15.31 11.93 10.92
N LEU A 39 -15.84 12.92 10.20
CA LEU A 39 -15.10 14.11 9.81
C LEU A 39 -15.08 15.13 10.94
N ASP A 40 -13.90 15.64 11.29
CA ASP A 40 -13.79 16.82 12.11
C ASP A 40 -13.99 18.07 11.24
N ARG A 41 -15.22 18.59 11.24
CA ARG A 41 -15.58 19.78 10.45
C ARG A 41 -14.90 21.06 10.91
N LYS A 42 -14.27 21.07 12.08
CA LYS A 42 -13.49 22.21 12.57
C LYS A 42 -12.03 22.17 12.10
N ASP A 43 -11.56 21.00 11.68
CA ASP A 43 -10.21 20.77 11.18
C ASP A 43 -10.21 20.56 9.67
N LYS A 44 -10.22 21.68 8.94
CA LYS A 44 -10.09 21.68 7.48
C LYS A 44 -8.62 21.55 7.11
N VAL A 45 -8.28 20.44 6.47
CA VAL A 45 -6.91 20.09 6.06
C VAL A 45 -6.53 20.79 4.77
N ALA A 46 -7.40 20.77 3.76
CA ALA A 46 -7.12 21.36 2.45
C ALA A 46 -8.40 21.62 1.64
N THR A 47 -8.25 22.39 0.55
CA THR A 47 -9.20 22.42 -0.57
C THR A 47 -8.45 21.99 -1.82
N ILE A 48 -8.97 20.99 -2.54
CA ILE A 48 -8.35 20.47 -3.76
C ILE A 48 -9.32 20.54 -4.94
N ASP A 49 -8.79 20.63 -6.16
CA ASP A 49 -9.61 20.52 -7.36
C ASP A 49 -9.80 19.06 -7.76
N THR A 50 -11.05 18.71 -8.09
CA THR A 50 -11.42 17.35 -8.46
C THR A 50 -12.31 17.36 -9.70
N TYR A 51 -12.10 16.40 -10.58
CA TYR A 51 -13.10 16.01 -11.56
C TYR A 51 -14.23 15.29 -10.86
N ARG A 52 -15.46 15.76 -11.06
CA ARG A 52 -16.67 15.17 -10.49
C ARG A 52 -17.31 14.28 -11.54
N PHE A 53 -17.18 12.97 -11.39
CA PHE A 53 -17.71 12.02 -12.35
C PHE A 53 -18.80 11.16 -11.72
N SER A 54 -19.97 11.11 -12.33
CA SER A 54 -21.08 10.26 -11.89
C SER A 54 -20.92 8.85 -12.45
N LEU A 55 -20.70 7.86 -11.57
CA LEU A 55 -20.70 6.45 -11.94
C LEU A 55 -21.99 5.77 -11.52
N GLU A 56 -22.44 4.83 -12.33
CA GLU A 56 -23.53 3.93 -11.95
C GLU A 56 -23.10 3.04 -10.79
N THR A 57 -24.00 2.83 -9.84
CA THR A 57 -23.75 1.96 -8.69
C THR A 57 -23.46 0.51 -9.09
N THR A 58 -24.04 0.05 -10.20
CA THR A 58 -23.78 -1.28 -10.79
C THR A 58 -22.31 -1.45 -11.22
N GLU A 59 -21.70 -0.42 -11.81
CA GLU A 59 -20.27 -0.39 -12.14
C GLU A 59 -19.44 -0.45 -10.85
N LEU A 60 -19.78 0.37 -9.85
CA LEU A 60 -19.08 0.38 -8.55
C LEU A 60 -19.17 -0.96 -7.83
N VAL A 61 -20.34 -1.61 -7.83
CA VAL A 61 -20.54 -2.95 -7.25
C VAL A 61 -19.74 -4.00 -8.02
N THR A 62 -19.61 -3.86 -9.33
CA THR A 62 -18.73 -4.76 -10.11
C THR A 62 -17.28 -4.63 -9.66
N VAL A 63 -16.78 -3.41 -9.51
CA VAL A 63 -15.41 -3.15 -9.03
C VAL A 63 -15.21 -3.66 -7.60
N GLU A 64 -16.18 -3.45 -6.72
CA GLU A 64 -16.16 -4.01 -5.35
C GLU A 64 -16.01 -5.55 -5.39
N ARG A 65 -16.76 -6.23 -6.25
CA ARG A 65 -16.74 -7.69 -6.40
C ARG A 65 -15.45 -8.24 -7.02
N MET A 66 -14.72 -7.42 -7.78
CA MET A 66 -13.37 -7.79 -8.24
C MET A 66 -12.37 -7.91 -7.07
N GLY A 67 -12.72 -7.37 -5.91
CA GLY A 67 -11.90 -7.38 -4.71
C GLY A 67 -10.73 -6.40 -4.80
N ILE A 68 -9.91 -6.37 -3.75
CA ILE A 68 -8.79 -5.42 -3.65
C ILE A 68 -7.55 -5.89 -4.43
N GLY A 69 -7.50 -7.16 -4.84
CA GLY A 69 -6.29 -7.84 -5.32
C GLY A 69 -5.66 -7.19 -6.56
N VAL A 70 -6.50 -6.81 -7.52
CA VAL A 70 -6.07 -6.13 -8.75
C VAL A 70 -6.69 -4.73 -8.79
N PRO A 71 -5.88 -3.65 -8.85
CA PRO A 71 -6.42 -2.30 -8.88
C PRO A 71 -7.21 -2.03 -10.16
N VAL A 72 -8.31 -1.32 -10.01
CA VAL A 72 -9.13 -0.75 -11.08
C VAL A 72 -9.05 0.77 -10.97
N LEU A 73 -8.42 1.41 -11.95
CA LEU A 73 -8.27 2.86 -11.98
C LEU A 73 -9.38 3.47 -12.85
N LEU A 74 -10.16 4.39 -12.28
CA LEU A 74 -10.95 5.33 -13.08
C LEU A 74 -10.00 6.39 -13.61
N VAL A 75 -9.92 6.52 -14.93
CA VAL A 75 -9.09 7.54 -15.60
C VAL A 75 -10.02 8.50 -16.33
N ILE A 76 -9.94 9.78 -15.98
CA ILE A 76 -10.61 10.86 -16.69
C ILE A 76 -9.62 11.47 -17.68
N ALA A 77 -9.89 11.33 -18.97
CA ALA A 77 -9.16 12.00 -20.04
C ALA A 77 -9.85 13.32 -20.39
N ASP A 78 -9.29 14.43 -19.92
CA ASP A 78 -9.74 15.79 -20.21
C ASP A 78 -9.16 16.23 -21.55
N LEU A 79 -9.99 16.27 -22.59
CA LEU A 79 -9.56 16.55 -23.95
C LEU A 79 -9.16 18.01 -24.14
N LYS A 80 -9.79 18.93 -23.40
CA LYS A 80 -9.54 20.37 -23.44
C LYS A 80 -8.24 20.74 -22.75
N ALA A 81 -8.00 20.19 -21.56
CA ALA A 81 -6.74 20.39 -20.83
C ALA A 81 -5.61 19.45 -21.30
N ARG A 82 -5.92 18.46 -22.14
CA ARG A 82 -4.99 17.45 -22.68
C ARG A 82 -4.22 16.70 -21.60
N ARG A 83 -4.93 16.30 -20.53
CA ARG A 83 -4.36 15.55 -19.39
C ARG A 83 -5.25 14.40 -18.97
N CYS A 84 -4.66 13.42 -18.29
CA CYS A 84 -5.37 12.25 -17.78
C CYS A 84 -5.16 12.16 -16.27
N CYS A 85 -6.24 12.22 -15.50
CA CYS A 85 -6.17 12.11 -14.04
C CYS A 85 -6.86 10.82 -13.58
N PHE A 86 -6.38 10.24 -12.48
CA PHE A 86 -6.88 8.92 -12.03
C PHE A 86 -7.26 8.86 -10.54
N VAL A 87 -8.07 7.86 -10.20
CA VAL A 87 -8.30 7.40 -8.83
C VAL A 87 -8.50 5.89 -8.84
N CYS A 88 -8.02 5.17 -7.81
CA CYS A 88 -8.30 3.74 -7.68
C CYS A 88 -9.71 3.53 -7.13
N LEU A 89 -10.58 2.91 -7.93
CA LEU A 89 -11.98 2.67 -7.57
C LEU A 89 -12.11 1.65 -6.44
N ASN A 90 -11.28 0.60 -6.37
CA ASN A 90 -11.34 -0.36 -5.26
C ASN A 90 -11.09 0.36 -3.93
N ASP A 91 -10.06 1.20 -3.88
CA ASP A 91 -9.71 1.95 -2.67
C ASP A 91 -10.73 3.07 -2.39
N TYR A 92 -11.26 3.72 -3.42
CA TYR A 92 -12.30 4.72 -3.24
C TYR A 92 -13.59 4.12 -2.69
N ILE A 93 -14.00 2.93 -3.16
CA ILE A 93 -15.16 2.23 -2.61
C ILE A 93 -14.92 1.92 -1.12
N ASP A 94 -13.78 1.31 -0.82
CA ASP A 94 -13.46 0.78 0.50
C ASP A 94 -13.16 1.87 1.55
N LYS A 95 -12.39 2.90 1.18
CA LYS A 95 -11.93 3.95 2.10
C LYS A 95 -12.80 5.21 2.08
N ILE A 96 -13.72 5.35 1.12
CA ILE A 96 -14.59 6.52 0.97
C ILE A 96 -16.07 6.14 0.94
N LEU A 97 -16.53 5.31 0.00
CA LEU A 97 -17.97 5.08 -0.15
C LEU A 97 -18.58 4.26 0.99
N ILE A 98 -17.94 3.16 1.37
CA ILE A 98 -18.41 2.28 2.45
C ILE A 98 -18.38 3.00 3.81
N PRO A 99 -17.31 3.71 4.21
CA PRO A 99 -17.27 4.37 5.51
C PRO A 99 -18.18 5.60 5.62
N ARG A 100 -18.53 6.25 4.50
CA ARG A 100 -19.37 7.47 4.46
C ARG A 100 -20.86 7.22 4.41
N HIS A 101 -21.28 6.03 4.02
CA HIS A 101 -22.68 5.73 3.76
C HIS A 101 -23.10 4.50 4.54
N ASP A 102 -24.34 4.49 5.04
CA ASP A 102 -24.89 3.29 5.64
C ASP A 102 -24.92 2.12 4.64
N ASP A 103 -25.42 2.44 3.45
CA ASP A 103 -25.26 1.62 2.25
C ASP A 103 -25.15 2.55 1.03
N TYR A 104 -23.98 2.54 0.39
CA TYR A 104 -23.75 3.36 -0.79
C TYR A 104 -24.58 2.89 -2.00
N ARG A 105 -25.12 1.66 -1.97
CA ARG A 105 -25.86 1.06 -3.09
C ARG A 105 -27.31 1.54 -3.20
N THR A 106 -27.80 2.26 -2.19
CA THR A 106 -29.17 2.82 -2.12
C THR A 106 -29.49 3.86 -3.20
N LYS A 107 -28.48 4.43 -3.86
CA LYS A 107 -28.66 5.36 -4.98
C LYS A 107 -28.23 4.69 -6.28
N GLY A 108 -28.89 5.01 -7.40
CA GLY A 108 -28.51 4.49 -8.73
C GLY A 108 -27.14 4.96 -9.23
N HIS A 109 -26.66 6.09 -8.71
CA HIS A 109 -25.36 6.67 -9.04
C HIS A 109 -24.61 7.19 -7.81
N ARG A 110 -23.29 7.35 -7.92
CA ARG A 110 -22.45 8.08 -6.96
C ARG A 110 -21.46 8.96 -7.70
N THR A 111 -21.24 10.16 -7.18
CA THR A 111 -20.17 11.05 -7.64
C THR A 111 -18.84 10.57 -7.08
N VAL A 112 -17.91 10.25 -7.97
CA VAL A 112 -16.52 9.97 -7.65
C VAL A 112 -15.70 11.23 -7.93
N HIS A 113 -14.91 11.63 -6.94
CA HIS A 113 -14.00 12.76 -7.04
C HIS A 113 -12.61 12.28 -7.44
N VAL A 114 -12.16 12.65 -8.63
CA VAL A 114 -10.83 12.30 -9.13
C VAL A 114 -9.91 13.52 -8.97
N PRO A 115 -8.88 13.47 -8.09
CA PRO A 115 -7.99 14.61 -7.87
C PRO A 115 -7.27 15.04 -9.14
N VAL A 116 -7.25 16.34 -9.42
CA VAL A 116 -6.46 16.91 -10.53
C VAL A 116 -4.97 16.68 -10.33
N ALA A 117 -4.50 16.60 -9.08
CA ALA A 117 -3.11 16.32 -8.74
C ALA A 117 -2.65 14.90 -9.14
N ASN A 118 -3.58 13.97 -9.36
CA ASN A 118 -3.27 12.62 -9.82
C ASN A 118 -3.12 12.57 -11.35
N ASP A 119 -2.44 13.55 -11.94
CA ASP A 119 -2.15 13.59 -13.38
C ASP A 119 -1.12 12.51 -13.73
N ILE A 120 -1.49 11.59 -14.64
CA ILE A 120 -0.64 10.52 -15.16
C ILE A 120 0.62 11.08 -15.82
N GLY A 121 0.54 12.26 -16.46
CA GLY A 121 1.68 12.92 -17.09
C GLY A 121 2.70 13.48 -16.10
N SER A 122 2.39 13.52 -14.80
CA SER A 122 3.29 14.01 -13.77
C SER A 122 4.22 12.92 -13.24
N ALA A 123 5.36 13.32 -12.65
CA ALA A 123 6.27 12.39 -11.96
C ALA A 123 5.55 11.58 -10.86
N ARG A 124 4.67 12.25 -10.10
CA ARG A 124 3.84 11.61 -9.08
C ARG A 124 2.88 10.58 -9.68
N GLY A 125 2.23 10.90 -10.79
CA GLY A 125 1.32 9.99 -11.48
C GLY A 125 2.02 8.73 -11.97
N ILE A 126 3.22 8.87 -12.56
CA ILE A 126 4.03 7.73 -12.99
C ILE A 126 4.40 6.83 -11.81
N ILE A 127 4.85 7.41 -10.69
CA ILE A 127 5.16 6.66 -9.46
C ILE A 127 3.91 5.93 -8.95
N ALA A 128 2.75 6.60 -8.96
CA ALA A 128 1.50 6.01 -8.53
C ALA A 128 1.09 4.80 -9.39
N LEU A 129 1.20 4.91 -10.71
CA LEU A 129 0.88 3.80 -11.61
C LEU A 129 1.78 2.59 -11.36
N ARG A 130 3.09 2.82 -11.14
CA ARG A 130 4.03 1.75 -10.78
C ARG A 130 3.68 1.11 -9.44
N TRP A 131 3.27 1.91 -8.46
CA TRP A 131 2.81 1.42 -7.15
C TRP A 131 1.55 0.55 -7.26
N TYR A 132 0.53 1.03 -7.98
CA TYR A 132 -0.70 0.25 -8.20
C TYR A 132 -0.41 -1.06 -8.95
N ALA A 133 0.43 -1.02 -9.98
CA ALA A 133 0.76 -2.22 -10.77
C ALA A 133 1.45 -3.33 -9.95
N LYS A 134 2.10 -2.98 -8.83
CA LYS A 134 2.76 -3.92 -7.91
C LYS A 134 1.81 -4.55 -6.89
N ARG A 135 0.59 -4.04 -6.74
CA ARG A 135 -0.36 -4.50 -5.71
C ARG A 135 -0.52 -6.03 -5.64
N PRO A 136 -0.75 -6.76 -6.75
CA PRO A 136 -0.93 -8.21 -6.67
C PRO A 136 0.29 -8.93 -6.05
N LYS A 137 1.51 -8.47 -6.40
CA LYS A 137 2.76 -9.01 -5.84
C LYS A 137 2.90 -8.70 -4.36
N LEU A 138 2.64 -7.45 -3.97
CA LEU A 138 2.75 -7.01 -2.59
C LEU A 138 1.78 -7.79 -1.70
N LEU A 139 0.52 -7.95 -2.11
CA LEU A 139 -0.46 -8.72 -1.36
C LEU A 139 -0.06 -10.21 -1.22
N ALA A 140 0.44 -10.83 -2.30
CA ALA A 140 0.95 -12.19 -2.23
C ALA A 140 2.16 -12.32 -1.29
N ALA A 141 3.07 -11.35 -1.30
CA ALA A 141 4.22 -11.31 -0.39
C ALA A 141 3.79 -11.10 1.06
N PHE A 142 2.84 -10.19 1.33
CA PHE A 142 2.35 -9.95 2.69
C PHE A 142 1.67 -11.17 3.31
N GLN A 143 0.87 -11.89 2.53
CA GLN A 143 0.29 -13.16 2.97
C GLN A 143 1.40 -14.18 3.30
N ARG A 144 2.42 -14.27 2.44
CA ARG A 144 3.58 -15.15 2.67
C ARG A 144 4.34 -14.75 3.93
N PHE A 145 4.61 -13.48 4.17
CA PHE A 145 5.33 -13.00 5.36
C PHE A 145 4.57 -13.33 6.64
N THR A 146 3.25 -13.14 6.64
CA THR A 146 2.39 -13.46 7.78
C THR A 146 2.42 -14.96 8.09
N TYR A 147 2.29 -15.79 7.06
CA TYR A 147 2.41 -17.25 7.20
C TYR A 147 3.79 -17.65 7.73
N GLN A 148 4.87 -17.17 7.10
CA GLN A 148 6.24 -17.50 7.50
C GLN A 148 6.56 -17.08 8.93
N PHE A 149 6.06 -15.93 9.39
CA PHE A 149 6.25 -15.51 10.77
C PHE A 149 5.57 -16.48 11.76
N SER A 150 4.34 -16.92 11.46
CA SER A 150 3.66 -17.95 12.26
C SER A 150 4.45 -19.26 12.31
N GLU A 151 4.95 -19.73 11.17
CA GLU A 151 5.76 -20.96 11.12
C GLU A 151 7.07 -20.84 11.91
N LEU A 152 7.72 -19.67 11.89
CA LEU A 152 8.91 -19.42 12.70
C LEU A 152 8.59 -19.43 14.20
N GLN A 153 7.43 -18.92 14.62
CA GLN A 153 6.99 -19.00 16.01
C GLN A 153 6.81 -20.45 16.46
N TRP A 154 6.27 -21.33 15.61
CA TRP A 154 6.18 -22.77 15.91
C TRP A 154 7.55 -23.44 15.99
N ALA A 155 8.51 -23.01 15.18
CA ALA A 155 9.87 -23.56 15.16
C ALA A 155 10.83 -22.94 16.20
N ALA A 156 10.36 -22.05 17.09
CA ALA A 156 11.21 -21.20 17.93
C ALA A 156 12.15 -21.95 18.89
N GLU A 157 11.77 -23.15 19.32
CA GLU A 157 12.58 -24.05 20.16
C GLU A 157 13.31 -25.13 19.34
N GLY A 158 13.06 -25.19 18.03
CA GLY A 158 13.62 -26.16 17.11
C GLY A 158 14.55 -25.52 16.07
N ASN A 159 14.40 -25.92 14.81
CA ASN A 159 15.25 -25.53 13.69
C ASN A 159 14.90 -24.17 13.05
N TRP A 160 14.53 -23.17 13.87
CA TRP A 160 14.12 -21.85 13.38
C TRP A 160 15.14 -21.20 12.44
N GLU A 161 16.44 -21.39 12.66
CA GLU A 161 17.48 -20.73 11.84
C GLU A 161 17.51 -21.27 10.42
N GLU A 162 17.41 -22.58 10.24
CA GLU A 162 17.33 -23.22 8.91
C GLU A 162 16.07 -22.78 8.17
N LEU A 163 14.94 -22.78 8.88
CA LEU A 163 13.65 -22.35 8.33
C LEU A 163 13.67 -20.86 7.92
N ALA A 164 14.26 -20.00 8.77
CA ALA A 164 14.44 -18.59 8.50
C ALA A 164 15.31 -18.36 7.26
N ARG A 165 16.43 -19.08 7.12
CA ARG A 165 17.28 -18.98 5.91
C ARG A 165 16.53 -19.41 4.65
N TYR A 166 15.78 -20.51 4.71
CA TYR A 166 14.96 -20.96 3.59
C TYR A 166 13.91 -19.92 3.19
N PHE A 167 13.16 -19.36 4.16
CA PHE A 167 12.19 -18.30 3.91
C PHE A 167 12.85 -17.04 3.35
N GLY A 168 13.99 -16.65 3.91
CA GLY A 168 14.72 -15.47 3.49
C GLY A 168 15.17 -15.57 2.03
N GLY A 169 15.75 -16.70 1.63
CA GLY A 169 16.18 -16.94 0.25
C GLY A 169 15.02 -16.94 -0.75
N ARG A 170 13.82 -17.39 -0.35
CA ARG A 170 12.64 -17.27 -1.21
C ARG A 170 12.10 -15.84 -1.31
N ASN A 171 12.26 -15.07 -0.26
CA ASN A 171 11.79 -13.70 -0.20
C ASN A 171 12.76 -12.74 -0.91
N SER A 172 14.06 -13.02 -0.97
CA SER A 172 15.05 -12.17 -1.64
C SER A 172 14.81 -12.05 -3.15
N GLU A 173 14.16 -13.04 -3.75
CA GLU A 173 13.85 -13.10 -5.19
C GLU A 173 12.73 -12.14 -5.62
N TYR A 174 12.04 -11.49 -4.67
CA TYR A 174 11.04 -10.50 -5.05
C TYR A 174 11.68 -9.26 -5.68
N ASP A 175 11.22 -8.90 -6.87
CA ASP A 175 11.73 -7.75 -7.62
C ASP A 175 11.25 -6.39 -7.09
N PHE A 176 10.15 -6.35 -6.33
CA PHE A 176 9.61 -5.11 -5.78
C PHE A 176 10.48 -4.48 -4.68
N TRP A 177 11.51 -5.17 -4.17
CA TRP A 177 12.37 -4.65 -3.10
C TRP A 177 13.06 -3.34 -3.46
N ASP A 178 13.44 -3.18 -4.73
CA ASP A 178 14.20 -2.02 -5.21
C ASP A 178 13.34 -1.06 -6.06
N ASP A 179 12.05 -1.39 -6.26
CA ASP A 179 11.12 -0.62 -7.11
C ASP A 179 9.86 -0.19 -6.34
N THR A 180 10.08 0.37 -5.15
CA THR A 180 9.01 0.91 -4.28
C THR A 180 9.43 2.28 -3.73
N GLU A 181 9.74 3.22 -4.64
CA GLU A 181 10.43 4.48 -4.28
C GLU A 181 9.64 5.35 -3.29
N MET A 182 8.31 5.25 -3.31
CA MET A 182 7.45 6.00 -2.39
C MET A 182 7.24 5.32 -1.02
N CYS A 183 7.69 4.07 -0.84
CA CYS A 183 7.42 3.27 0.36
C CYS A 183 8.69 2.88 1.10
N ASN A 184 9.25 3.81 1.89
CA ASN A 184 10.48 3.61 2.66
C ASN A 184 10.56 2.32 3.50
N PRO A 185 9.46 1.83 4.13
CA PRO A 185 9.52 0.58 4.89
C PRO A 185 9.96 -0.64 4.06
N ILE A 186 9.57 -0.72 2.78
CA ILE A 186 9.89 -1.89 1.95
C ILE A 186 11.41 -2.02 1.71
N PRO A 187 12.13 -0.98 1.21
CA PRO A 187 13.59 -1.03 1.09
C PRO A 187 14.32 -1.18 2.43
N TYR A 188 13.77 -0.64 3.52
CA TYR A 188 14.34 -0.84 4.86
C TYR A 188 14.36 -2.33 5.24
N HIS A 189 13.26 -3.05 5.01
CA HIS A 189 13.21 -4.49 5.27
C HIS A 189 14.01 -5.31 4.27
N ALA A 190 14.10 -4.87 3.00
CA ALA A 190 14.98 -5.50 2.02
C ALA A 190 16.44 -5.50 2.48
N LYS A 191 16.93 -4.38 3.04
CA LYS A 191 18.28 -4.30 3.62
C LYS A 191 18.46 -5.25 4.80
N GLY A 192 17.50 -5.31 5.72
CA GLY A 192 17.51 -6.26 6.83
C GLY A 192 17.55 -7.72 6.37
N LEU A 193 16.76 -8.07 5.37
CA LEU A 193 16.74 -9.39 4.76
C LEU A 193 18.08 -9.76 4.10
N ARG A 194 18.67 -8.84 3.33
CA ARG A 194 19.97 -9.03 2.69
C ARG A 194 21.09 -9.25 3.71
N ARG A 195 21.15 -8.41 4.76
CA ARG A 195 22.08 -8.59 5.88
C ARG A 195 21.91 -9.94 6.55
N PHE A 196 20.67 -10.36 6.82
CA PHE A 196 20.41 -11.67 7.40
C PHE A 196 20.95 -12.83 6.55
N LEU A 197 20.74 -12.79 5.23
CA LEU A 197 21.22 -13.85 4.34
C LEU A 197 22.75 -13.88 4.25
N MET A 198 23.41 -12.72 4.24
CA MET A 198 24.87 -12.60 4.12
C MET A 198 25.59 -12.91 5.44
N GLU A 199 25.07 -12.38 6.54
CA GLU A 199 25.79 -12.29 7.83
C GLU A 199 25.11 -13.12 8.93
N GLY A 200 23.91 -13.66 8.68
CA GLY A 200 23.13 -14.40 9.66
C GLY A 200 22.33 -13.53 10.64
N ARG A 201 22.38 -12.20 10.50
CA ARG A 201 21.67 -11.23 11.36
C ARG A 201 21.08 -10.06 10.56
N PRO A 202 19.83 -9.63 10.84
CA PRO A 202 19.24 -8.44 10.22
C PRO A 202 19.78 -7.11 10.75
N HIS A 203 20.37 -7.07 11.96
CA HIS A 203 20.86 -5.88 12.65
C HIS A 203 19.79 -4.82 12.94
N TYR A 204 18.67 -5.27 13.49
CA TYR A 204 17.66 -4.39 14.10
C TYR A 204 17.94 -4.15 15.57
N PHE A 205 18.45 -5.17 16.26
CA PHE A 205 19.02 -5.05 17.61
C PHE A 205 20.54 -5.11 17.55
N HIS A 206 21.19 -4.27 18.36
CA HIS A 206 22.65 -4.16 18.44
C HIS A 206 23.30 -4.04 17.04
N PRO A 207 23.08 -2.90 16.34
CA PRO A 207 23.57 -2.69 14.98
C PRO A 207 25.10 -2.58 14.89
N GLU A 208 25.78 -2.41 16.02
CA GLU A 208 27.23 -2.37 16.11
C GLU A 208 27.78 -3.76 16.48
N ASP A 209 28.57 -4.36 15.59
CA ASP A 209 29.13 -5.70 15.78
C ASP A 209 29.99 -5.81 17.03
N ALA A 210 30.75 -4.76 17.36
CA ALA A 210 31.59 -4.74 18.56
C ALA A 210 30.77 -4.87 19.86
N VAL A 211 29.58 -4.27 19.89
CA VAL A 211 28.67 -4.35 21.04
C VAL A 211 28.08 -5.76 21.16
N PHE A 212 27.68 -6.36 20.04
CA PHE A 212 27.15 -7.73 20.03
C PHE A 212 28.22 -8.77 20.39
N ALA A 213 29.43 -8.64 19.85
CA ALA A 213 30.54 -9.56 20.11
C ALA A 213 31.05 -9.51 21.56
N ALA A 214 30.77 -8.42 22.28
CA ALA A 214 31.11 -8.29 23.70
C ALA A 214 30.13 -9.02 24.64
N LEU A 215 28.99 -9.48 24.13
CA LEU A 215 27.99 -10.19 24.94
C LEU A 215 28.42 -11.63 25.24
N PRO A 216 27.95 -12.24 26.35
CA PRO A 216 28.08 -13.67 26.58
C PRO A 216 27.47 -14.50 25.44
N GLU A 217 28.01 -15.68 25.16
CA GLU A 217 27.57 -16.53 24.03
C GLU A 217 26.07 -16.89 24.09
N GLU A 218 25.56 -17.20 25.29
CA GLU A 218 24.12 -17.46 25.50
C GLU A 218 23.26 -16.25 25.15
N GLU A 219 23.71 -15.04 25.50
CA GLU A 219 23.03 -13.79 25.15
C GLU A 219 23.12 -13.51 23.65
N GLN A 220 24.27 -13.74 23.02
CA GLN A 220 24.43 -13.61 21.57
C GLN A 220 23.44 -14.51 20.82
N ALA A 221 23.29 -15.76 21.24
CA ALA A 221 22.33 -16.69 20.64
C ALA A 221 20.88 -16.20 20.80
N ALA A 222 20.51 -15.74 21.99
CA ALA A 222 19.18 -15.21 22.26
C ALA A 222 18.89 -13.95 21.44
N TRP A 223 19.84 -13.00 21.38
CA TRP A 223 19.71 -11.77 20.63
C TRP A 223 19.68 -12.01 19.12
N LYS A 224 20.51 -12.91 18.60
CA LYS A 224 20.46 -13.34 17.19
C LYS A 224 19.06 -13.85 16.84
N ARG A 225 18.49 -14.74 17.66
CA ARG A 225 17.14 -15.25 17.46
C ARG A 225 16.12 -14.11 17.47
N ASN A 226 16.15 -13.24 18.48
CA ASN A 226 15.20 -12.14 18.59
C ASN A 226 15.29 -11.16 17.40
N ASP A 227 16.51 -10.86 16.94
CA ASP A 227 16.78 -9.98 15.80
C ASP A 227 16.21 -10.56 14.50
N VAL A 228 16.44 -11.86 14.26
CA VAL A 228 15.83 -12.60 13.15
C VAL A 228 14.30 -12.55 13.28
N PHE A 229 13.73 -12.92 14.41
CA PHE A 229 12.26 -12.92 14.59
C PHE A 229 11.65 -11.53 14.42
N GLU A 230 12.37 -10.47 14.78
CA GLU A 230 11.93 -9.09 14.56
C GLU A 230 11.86 -8.74 13.06
N LEU A 231 12.77 -9.26 12.22
CA LEU A 231 12.67 -9.12 10.77
C LEU A 231 11.35 -9.68 10.24
N TRP A 232 11.00 -10.93 10.57
CA TRP A 232 9.74 -11.52 10.12
C TRP A 232 8.52 -10.87 10.75
N ARG A 233 8.59 -10.50 12.03
CA ARG A 233 7.51 -9.74 12.69
C ARG A 233 7.24 -8.44 11.94
N SER A 234 8.28 -7.69 11.62
CA SER A 234 8.18 -6.43 10.89
C SER A 234 7.65 -6.62 9.47
N LEU A 235 8.14 -7.63 8.73
CA LEU A 235 7.59 -8.00 7.42
C LEU A 235 6.09 -8.36 7.49
N ALA A 236 5.68 -9.10 8.52
CA ALA A 236 4.28 -9.46 8.77
C ALA A 236 3.39 -8.28 9.20
N LEU A 237 3.97 -7.12 9.53
CA LEU A 237 3.22 -5.88 9.83
C LEU A 237 3.01 -4.99 8.60
N LEU A 238 3.76 -5.20 7.51
CA LEU A 238 3.56 -4.48 6.26
C LEU A 238 2.12 -4.53 5.72
N PRO A 239 1.39 -5.67 5.71
CA PRO A 239 -0.02 -5.67 5.28
C PRO A 239 -0.90 -4.71 6.09
N LYS A 240 -0.66 -4.58 7.40
CA LYS A 240 -1.43 -3.67 8.24
C LYS A 240 -1.17 -2.22 7.85
N THR A 241 0.09 -1.88 7.60
CA THR A 241 0.47 -0.53 7.16
C THR A 241 -0.06 -0.22 5.75
N TYR A 242 -0.06 -1.23 4.86
CA TYR A 242 -0.65 -1.12 3.53
C TYR A 242 -2.13 -0.75 3.61
N GLU A 243 -2.89 -1.42 4.48
CA GLU A 243 -4.32 -1.16 4.68
C GLU A 243 -4.62 0.14 5.41
N ASP A 244 -3.88 0.44 6.49
CA ASP A 244 -4.08 1.61 7.33
C ASP A 244 -3.66 2.92 6.63
N VAL A 245 -2.68 2.85 5.71
CA VAL A 245 -2.01 4.04 5.16
C VAL A 245 -1.92 4.04 3.63
N TRP A 246 -1.26 3.05 3.04
CA TRP A 246 -0.76 3.19 1.66
C TRP A 246 -1.85 3.14 0.58
N ARG A 247 -2.98 2.50 0.87
CA ARG A 247 -4.15 2.51 -0.03
C ARG A 247 -4.84 3.88 -0.14
N GLU A 248 -4.55 4.81 0.78
CA GLU A 248 -5.13 6.16 0.74
C GLU A 248 -4.27 7.21 0.03
N TRP A 249 -3.02 6.90 -0.31
CA TRP A 249 -2.02 7.88 -0.81
C TRP A 249 -2.47 8.73 -2.01
N PHE A 250 -3.37 8.20 -2.84
CA PHE A 250 -3.89 8.89 -4.03
C PHE A 250 -5.41 9.13 -3.98
N LEU A 251 -6.01 9.02 -2.79
CA LEU A 251 -7.42 9.32 -2.58
C LEU A 251 -7.60 10.80 -2.15
N PRO A 252 -8.77 11.41 -2.43
CA PRO A 252 -9.12 12.74 -1.94
C PRO A 252 -9.50 12.72 -0.45
N THR A 253 -8.53 12.39 0.41
CA THR A 253 -8.70 12.27 1.87
C THR A 253 -7.59 13.04 2.59
N ALA A 254 -7.76 13.29 3.90
CA ALA A 254 -6.74 13.97 4.70
C ALA A 254 -5.41 13.21 4.65
N LEU A 255 -5.46 11.89 4.80
CA LEU A 255 -4.27 11.05 4.73
C LEU A 255 -3.62 11.12 3.35
N GLY A 256 -4.41 10.97 2.28
CA GLY A 256 -3.91 11.12 0.91
C GLY A 256 -3.22 12.47 0.69
N HIS A 257 -3.75 13.56 1.26
CA HIS A 257 -3.15 14.89 1.20
C HIS A 257 -1.86 15.03 2.04
N HIS A 258 -1.75 14.39 3.19
CA HIS A 258 -0.53 14.46 4.00
C HIS A 258 0.63 13.64 3.43
N THR A 259 0.33 12.59 2.67
CA THR A 259 1.31 11.72 2.01
C THR A 259 1.60 12.14 0.57
N SER A 260 1.06 13.29 0.15
CA SER A 260 1.08 13.85 -1.21
C SER A 260 2.36 14.59 -1.57
#